data_AF-A0A1G0R6X8-F1
#
_entry.id   AF-A0A1G0R6X8-F1
#
_cell.length_a   1.000
_cell.length_b   1.000
_cell.length_c   1.000
_cell.angle_alpha   90.00
_cell.angle_beta   90.00
_cell.angle_gamma   90.00
#
_symmetry.space_group_name_H-M   'P 1'
#
loop_
_entity.id
_entity.type
_entity.pdbx_description
1 polymer ?
#
loop_
_entity_poly.entity_id
_entity_poly.type
_entity_poly.pdbx_seq_one_letter_code
_entity_poly.pdbx_strand_id
1 'polypeptide(L)'
;MNTTTVNLLTSKWTTILIEYEKVKSGNSTIFKTVDKLCQAHHVHRKNIRKYYERWIKSGKDRSSLLPHKRGPKIGKHKMLTKDEERIILKIHRRLGANEFEIFHLLKNNFKIHFSVSTIYRTFKRYPLNKKRKEKIKTLCQTLSR
;
A
#
# COMPACT_ATOMS: atom_id res chain seq x y z
N MET A 1 10.82 8.77 -7.72
CA MET A 1 10.14 9.82 -8.51
C MET A 1 11.19 10.84 -8.88
N ASN A 2 11.14 11.39 -10.09
CA ASN A 2 12.11 12.41 -10.51
C ASN A 2 11.79 13.74 -9.83
N THR A 3 12.79 14.53 -9.49
CA THR A 3 12.65 15.80 -8.75
C THR A 3 11.66 16.76 -9.41
N THR A 4 11.67 16.84 -10.75
CA THR A 4 10.73 17.65 -11.54
C THR A 4 9.26 17.25 -11.35
N THR A 5 9.00 15.95 -11.29
CA THR A 5 7.63 15.43 -11.08
C THR A 5 7.12 15.74 -9.67
N VAL A 6 8.00 15.67 -8.67
CA VAL A 6 7.66 16.05 -7.29
C VAL A 6 7.31 17.52 -7.23
N ASN A 7 8.16 18.39 -7.80
CA ASN A 7 7.93 19.84 -7.82
C ASN A 7 6.61 20.20 -8.49
N LEU A 8 6.27 19.60 -9.64
CA LEU A 8 5.02 19.83 -10.33
C LEU A 8 3.81 19.47 -9.45
N LEU A 9 3.83 18.27 -8.85
CA LEU A 9 2.75 17.77 -8.00
C LEU A 9 2.59 18.56 -6.70
N THR A 10 3.67 19.12 -6.16
CA THR A 10 3.64 19.86 -4.88
C THR A 10 3.48 21.37 -5.05
N SER A 11 3.69 21.91 -6.26
CA SER A 11 3.67 23.35 -6.58
C SER A 11 2.49 24.10 -5.95
N LYS A 12 1.27 23.62 -6.19
CA LYS A 12 0.03 24.20 -5.63
C LYS A 12 0.10 24.33 -4.11
N TRP A 13 0.49 23.26 -3.42
CA TRP A 13 0.57 23.26 -1.95
C TRP A 13 1.72 24.12 -1.45
N THR A 14 2.85 24.16 -2.14
CA THR A 14 3.97 25.03 -1.79
C THR A 14 3.54 26.50 -1.81
N THR A 15 2.85 26.95 -2.86
CA THR A 15 2.35 28.33 -2.95
C THR A 15 1.36 28.65 -1.83
N ILE A 16 0.39 27.77 -1.59
CA ILE A 16 -0.63 27.95 -0.53
C ILE A 16 0.03 28.04 0.86
N LEU A 17 1.03 27.20 1.14
CA LEU A 17 1.68 27.15 2.44
C LEU A 17 2.60 28.34 2.71
N ILE A 18 3.30 28.83 1.68
CA ILE A 18 4.10 30.05 1.77
C ILE A 18 3.19 31.25 2.07
N GLU A 19 2.07 31.38 1.36
CA GLU A 19 1.11 32.45 1.64
C GLU A 19 0.46 32.28 3.02
N TYR A 20 0.13 31.06 3.42
CA TYR A 20 -0.37 30.80 4.78
C TYR A 20 0.61 31.22 5.88
N GLU A 21 1.93 31.02 5.69
CA GLU A 21 2.96 31.48 6.63
C GLU A 21 2.99 33.02 6.72
N LYS A 22 2.88 33.71 5.58
CA LYS A 22 2.79 35.19 5.53
C LYS A 22 1.52 35.73 6.19
N VAL A 23 0.38 35.08 5.96
CA VAL A 23 -0.90 35.47 6.60
C VAL A 23 -0.80 35.27 8.10
N LYS A 24 -0.19 34.17 8.55
CA LYS A 24 -0.02 33.87 9.98
C LYS A 24 0.95 34.83 10.67
N SER A 25 1.97 35.31 9.98
CA SER A 25 2.92 36.31 10.51
C SER A 25 2.42 37.76 10.41
N GLY A 26 1.25 38.00 9.80
CA GLY A 26 0.70 39.33 9.60
C GLY A 26 1.33 40.12 8.45
N ASN A 27 2.24 39.50 7.68
CA ASN A 27 3.02 40.15 6.62
C ASN A 27 2.46 39.92 5.21
N SER A 28 1.28 39.30 5.06
CA SER A 28 0.70 39.07 3.74
C SER A 28 0.10 40.35 3.16
N THR A 29 0.58 40.74 1.98
CA THR A 29 0.02 41.84 1.18
C THR A 29 -1.19 41.41 0.36
N ILE A 30 -1.33 40.11 0.09
CA ILE A 30 -2.34 39.55 -0.82
C ILE A 30 -3.61 39.16 -0.05
N PHE A 31 -3.47 38.42 1.06
CA PHE A 31 -4.59 37.92 1.84
C PHE A 31 -4.54 38.45 3.27
N LYS A 32 -5.59 39.17 3.69
CA LYS A 32 -5.68 39.68 5.08
C LYS A 32 -6.05 38.59 6.10
N THR A 33 -6.75 37.55 5.68
CA THR A 33 -7.22 36.47 6.56
C THR A 33 -7.06 35.09 5.91
N VAL A 34 -6.95 34.06 6.74
CA VAL A 34 -6.89 32.66 6.28
C VAL A 34 -8.15 32.25 5.52
N ASP A 35 -9.30 32.83 5.86
CA ASP A 35 -10.57 32.50 5.18
C ASP A 35 -10.58 32.98 3.72
N LYS A 36 -10.02 34.18 3.45
CA LYS A 36 -9.84 34.67 2.07
C LYS A 36 -8.88 33.79 1.26
N LEU A 37 -7.80 33.33 1.88
CA LEU A 37 -6.88 32.37 1.27
C LEU A 37 -7.59 31.05 0.93
N CYS A 38 -8.42 30.54 1.85
CA CYS A 38 -9.20 29.32 1.65
C CYS A 38 -10.19 29.46 0.50
N GLN A 39 -10.88 30.61 0.40
CA GLN A 39 -11.81 30.94 -0.68
C GLN A 39 -11.11 30.99 -2.03
N ALA A 40 -10.00 31.71 -2.15
CA ALA A 40 -9.26 31.86 -3.41
C ALA A 40 -8.75 30.51 -3.97
N HIS A 41 -8.21 29.66 -3.10
CA HIS A 41 -7.65 28.36 -3.54
C HIS A 41 -8.66 27.21 -3.56
N HIS A 42 -9.91 27.46 -3.13
CA HIS A 42 -10.96 26.45 -2.98
C HIS A 42 -10.50 25.27 -2.10
N VAL A 43 -9.81 25.58 -0.99
CA VAL A 43 -9.28 24.59 -0.06
C VAL A 43 -9.84 24.85 1.33
N HIS A 44 -10.31 23.78 1.99
CA HIS A 44 -10.78 23.86 3.35
C HIS A 44 -9.63 24.11 4.35
N ARG A 45 -9.85 24.98 5.36
CA ARG A 45 -8.86 25.37 6.39
C ARG A 45 -8.18 24.17 7.08
N LYS A 46 -8.94 23.11 7.38
CA LYS A 46 -8.43 21.85 7.96
C LYS A 46 -7.33 21.20 7.10
N ASN A 47 -7.45 21.27 5.77
CA ASN A 47 -6.44 20.71 4.87
C ASN A 47 -5.17 21.54 4.90
N ILE A 48 -5.27 22.87 4.83
CA ILE A 48 -4.10 23.77 4.93
C ILE A 48 -3.33 23.48 6.21
N ARG A 49 -4.02 23.43 7.36
CA ARG A 49 -3.41 23.11 8.66
C ARG A 49 -2.69 21.75 8.65
N LYS A 50 -3.35 20.69 8.14
CA LYS A 50 -2.78 19.34 8.04
C LYS A 50 -1.51 19.29 7.20
N TYR A 51 -1.49 19.98 6.06
CA TYR A 51 -0.32 20.04 5.19
C TYR A 51 0.79 20.91 5.80
N TYR A 52 0.44 22.03 6.45
CA TYR A 52 1.38 22.91 7.13
C TYR A 52 2.10 22.21 8.27
N GLU A 53 1.38 21.55 9.18
CA GLU A 53 1.97 20.80 10.31
C GLU A 53 2.94 19.71 9.80
N ARG A 54 2.56 19.02 8.73
CA ARG A 54 3.42 18.00 8.10
C ARG A 54 4.69 18.61 7.52
N TRP A 55 4.56 19.72 6.79
CA TRP A 55 5.65 20.42 6.13
C TRP A 55 6.66 21.00 7.12
N ILE A 56 6.19 21.59 8.22
CA ILE A 56 7.05 22.07 9.31
C ILE A 56 7.79 20.91 9.99
N LYS A 57 7.09 19.81 10.29
CA LYS A 57 7.70 18.63 10.93
C LYS A 57 8.81 17.99 10.07
N SER A 58 8.73 18.11 8.75
CA SER A 58 9.76 17.63 7.82
C SER A 58 10.82 18.68 7.48
N GLY A 59 10.94 19.78 8.22
CA GLY A 59 11.94 20.82 7.95
C GLY A 59 11.70 21.58 6.63
N LYS A 60 10.43 21.79 6.27
CA LYS A 60 9.99 22.45 5.02
C LYS A 60 10.34 21.70 3.73
N ASP A 61 10.61 20.40 3.80
CA ASP A 61 10.82 19.58 2.62
C ASP A 61 9.55 19.46 1.74
N ARG A 62 9.71 19.66 0.42
CA ARG A 62 8.63 19.53 -0.56
C ARG A 62 8.10 18.11 -0.67
N SER A 63 8.94 17.10 -0.49
CA SER A 63 8.52 15.71 -0.64
C SER A 63 7.43 15.31 0.36
N SER A 64 7.37 15.99 1.52
CA SER A 64 6.34 15.80 2.55
C SER A 64 4.92 16.16 2.08
N LEU A 65 4.81 17.05 1.10
CA LEU A 65 3.54 17.51 0.54
C LEU A 65 2.91 16.47 -0.41
N LEU A 66 3.68 15.44 -0.79
CA LEU A 66 3.18 14.39 -1.65
C LEU A 66 1.98 13.66 -0.98
N PRO A 67 0.99 13.25 -1.79
CA PRO A 67 -0.08 12.39 -1.31
C PRO A 67 0.50 11.10 -0.73
N HIS A 68 0.15 10.79 0.52
CA HIS A 68 0.51 9.51 1.12
C HIS A 68 -0.34 8.40 0.51
N LYS A 69 0.23 7.18 0.49
CA LYS A 69 -0.47 5.97 0.05
C LYS A 69 -1.84 5.87 0.73
N ARG A 70 -2.91 5.82 -0.08
CA ARG A 70 -4.27 5.56 0.38
C ARG A 70 -4.46 4.04 0.53
N GLY A 71 -5.17 3.61 1.57
CA GLY A 71 -5.49 2.20 1.82
C GLY A 71 -4.87 1.63 3.09
N PRO A 72 -5.01 0.31 3.29
CA PRO A 72 -4.54 -0.35 4.50
C PRO A 72 -3.05 -0.15 4.72
N LYS A 73 -2.66 0.18 5.96
CA LYS A 73 -1.25 0.24 6.31
C LYS A 73 -0.65 -1.17 6.20
N ILE A 74 0.52 -1.26 5.60
CA ILE A 74 1.27 -2.51 5.49
C ILE A 74 1.48 -3.09 6.91
N GLY A 75 1.17 -4.37 7.09
CA GLY A 75 1.25 -5.07 8.38
C GLY A 75 0.01 -4.98 9.28
N LYS A 76 -1.04 -4.23 8.92
CA LYS A 76 -2.28 -4.18 9.73
C LYS A 76 -3.20 -5.38 9.54
N HIS A 77 -3.15 -6.04 8.39
CA HIS A 77 -3.91 -7.25 8.16
C HIS A 77 -3.07 -8.48 8.54
N LYS A 78 -3.67 -9.44 9.24
CA LYS A 78 -3.07 -10.75 9.51
C LYS A 78 -2.86 -11.47 8.17
N MET A 79 -1.67 -11.32 7.62
CA MET A 79 -1.22 -12.05 6.44
C MET A 79 -0.40 -13.25 6.92
N LEU A 80 -0.40 -14.33 6.13
CA LEU A 80 0.48 -15.45 6.40
C LEU A 80 1.92 -14.94 6.46
N THR A 81 2.65 -15.47 7.42
CA THR A 81 4.10 -15.32 7.46
C THR A 81 4.73 -16.03 6.27
N LYS A 82 5.95 -15.63 5.89
CA LYS A 82 6.67 -16.25 4.78
C LYS A 82 6.88 -17.76 4.96
N ASP A 83 6.95 -18.22 6.22
CA ASP A 83 7.11 -19.64 6.53
C ASP A 83 5.82 -20.43 6.32
N GLU A 84 4.67 -19.87 6.71
CA GLU A 84 3.35 -20.45 6.43
C GLU A 84 3.07 -20.50 4.91
N GLU A 85 3.41 -19.43 4.18
CA GLU A 85 3.35 -19.42 2.70
C GLU A 85 4.22 -20.54 2.11
N ARG A 86 5.42 -20.77 2.67
CA ARG A 86 6.32 -21.84 2.23
C ARG A 86 5.77 -23.23 2.49
N ILE A 87 5.07 -23.45 3.61
CA ILE A 87 4.41 -24.72 3.93
C ILE A 87 3.32 -25.03 2.90
N ILE A 88 2.45 -24.05 2.63
CA ILE A 88 1.41 -24.16 1.60
C ILE A 88 2.01 -24.54 0.24
N LEU A 89 3.08 -23.84 -0.17
CA LEU A 89 3.73 -24.13 -1.45
C LEU A 89 4.41 -25.51 -1.48
N LYS A 90 4.96 -25.99 -0.35
CA LYS A 90 5.54 -27.33 -0.27
C LYS A 90 4.47 -28.41 -0.44
N ILE A 91 3.32 -28.26 0.23
CA ILE A 91 2.20 -29.19 0.13
C ILE A 91 1.69 -29.24 -1.31
N HIS A 92 1.41 -28.08 -1.91
CA HIS A 92 0.96 -28.00 -3.30
C HIS A 92 1.96 -28.64 -4.27
N ARG A 93 3.26 -28.40 -4.10
CA ARG A 93 4.30 -28.93 -4.99
C ARG A 93 4.58 -30.42 -4.82
N ARG A 94 4.38 -30.98 -3.62
CA ARG A 94 4.65 -32.39 -3.32
C ARG A 94 3.44 -33.27 -3.63
N LEU A 95 2.26 -32.84 -3.21
CA LEU A 95 1.03 -33.63 -3.30
C LEU A 95 0.18 -33.27 -4.52
N GLY A 96 0.44 -32.14 -5.19
CA GLY A 96 -0.43 -31.65 -6.26
C GLY A 96 -1.81 -31.19 -5.78
N ALA A 97 -1.97 -30.98 -4.46
CA ALA A 97 -3.25 -30.70 -3.82
C ALA A 97 -3.88 -29.37 -4.27
N ASN A 98 -5.22 -29.37 -4.33
CA ASN A 98 -6.06 -28.23 -4.69
C ASN A 98 -6.10 -27.16 -3.57
N GLU A 99 -6.47 -25.91 -3.87
CA GLU A 99 -6.57 -24.85 -2.86
C GLU A 99 -7.51 -25.22 -1.71
N PHE A 100 -8.62 -25.89 -2.01
CA PHE A 100 -9.59 -26.34 -1.01
C PHE A 100 -9.04 -27.43 -0.11
N GLU A 101 -8.34 -28.42 -0.68
CA GLU A 101 -7.73 -29.51 0.08
C GLU A 101 -6.68 -28.97 1.04
N ILE A 102 -5.84 -28.05 0.56
CA ILE A 102 -4.81 -27.40 1.37
C ILE A 102 -5.44 -26.57 2.49
N PHE A 103 -6.55 -25.88 2.21
CA PHE A 103 -7.31 -25.18 3.24
C PHE A 103 -7.78 -26.13 4.34
N HIS A 104 -8.42 -27.25 3.97
CA HIS A 104 -8.91 -28.23 4.94
C HIS A 104 -7.79 -28.93 5.72
N LEU A 105 -6.64 -29.16 5.10
CA LEU A 105 -5.46 -29.73 5.77
C LEU A 105 -4.84 -28.79 6.80
N LEU A 106 -4.90 -27.47 6.56
CA LEU A 106 -4.14 -26.48 7.33
C LEU A 106 -5.00 -25.57 8.21
N LYS A 107 -6.34 -25.61 8.10
CA LYS A 107 -7.27 -24.72 8.82
C LYS A 107 -7.04 -24.66 10.33
N ASN A 108 -6.55 -25.74 10.95
CA ASN A 108 -6.33 -25.84 12.40
C ASN A 108 -4.86 -25.69 12.81
N ASN A 109 -3.94 -25.57 11.85
CA ASN A 109 -2.49 -25.66 12.11
C ASN A 109 -1.79 -24.29 12.15
N PHE A 110 -2.48 -23.21 11.78
CA PHE A 110 -1.90 -21.87 11.73
C PHE A 110 -2.53 -20.94 12.75
N LYS A 111 -1.71 -20.01 13.28
CA LYS A 111 -2.16 -18.98 14.23
C LYS A 111 -3.08 -17.93 13.58
N ILE A 112 -3.00 -17.80 12.25
CA ILE A 112 -3.75 -16.84 11.47
C ILE A 112 -4.82 -17.60 10.69
N HIS A 113 -6.07 -17.17 10.81
CA HIS A 113 -7.14 -17.64 9.94
C HIS A 113 -6.93 -17.10 8.52
N PHE A 114 -6.83 -17.99 7.54
CA PHE A 114 -6.65 -17.67 6.12
C PHE A 114 -7.82 -18.22 5.33
N SER A 115 -8.20 -17.58 4.23
CA SER A 115 -9.24 -18.10 3.34
C SER A 115 -8.64 -18.85 2.15
N VAL A 116 -9.46 -19.62 1.44
CA VAL A 116 -9.08 -20.25 0.16
C VAL A 116 -8.49 -19.21 -0.82
N SER A 117 -9.08 -18.00 -0.88
CA SER A 117 -8.54 -16.92 -1.71
C SER A 117 -7.13 -16.49 -1.30
N THR A 118 -6.75 -16.64 -0.03
CA THR A 118 -5.39 -16.36 0.43
C THR A 118 -4.40 -17.38 -0.13
N ILE A 119 -4.77 -18.67 -0.16
CA ILE A 119 -3.96 -19.73 -0.77
C ILE A 119 -3.76 -19.46 -2.26
N TYR A 120 -4.85 -19.14 -2.97
CA TYR A 120 -4.81 -18.78 -4.38
C TYR A 120 -3.88 -17.59 -4.65
N ARG A 121 -3.96 -16.53 -3.83
CA ARG A 121 -3.05 -15.38 -3.92
C ARG A 121 -1.60 -15.78 -3.70
N THR A 122 -1.32 -16.71 -2.79
CA THR A 122 0.03 -17.26 -2.54
C THR A 122 0.54 -17.99 -3.78
N PHE A 123 -0.28 -18.80 -4.44
CA PHE A 123 0.10 -19.48 -5.70
C PHE A 123 0.42 -18.48 -6.81
N LYS A 124 -0.41 -17.44 -6.96
CA LYS A 124 -0.19 -16.39 -7.97
C LYS A 124 1.06 -15.57 -7.70
N ARG A 125 1.41 -15.35 -6.43
CA ARG A 125 2.64 -14.66 -6.02
C ARG A 125 3.90 -15.48 -6.35
N TYR A 126 3.81 -16.80 -6.30
CA TYR A 126 4.93 -17.71 -6.52
C TYR A 126 4.65 -18.71 -7.66
N PRO A 127 4.59 -18.25 -8.92
CA PRO A 127 4.28 -19.10 -10.05
C PRO A 127 5.34 -20.20 -10.27
N LEU A 128 4.89 -21.36 -10.76
CA LEU A 128 5.77 -22.47 -11.11
C LEU A 128 6.47 -22.23 -12.45
N ASN A 129 7.76 -22.58 -12.54
CA ASN A 129 8.50 -22.64 -13.80
C ASN A 129 7.88 -23.70 -14.73
N LYS A 130 8.00 -23.52 -16.06
CA LYS A 130 7.41 -24.42 -17.09
C LYS A 130 7.73 -25.91 -16.82
N LYS A 131 9.01 -26.25 -16.61
CA LYS A 131 9.46 -27.61 -16.24
C LYS A 131 8.78 -28.20 -15.00
N ARG A 132 8.45 -27.36 -14.01
CA ARG A 132 7.79 -27.81 -12.76
C ARG A 132 6.29 -27.99 -12.95
N LYS A 133 5.66 -27.23 -13.85
CA LYS A 133 4.25 -27.42 -14.23
C LYS A 133 4.06 -28.76 -14.92
N GLU A 134 4.96 -29.12 -15.83
CA GLU A 134 4.95 -30.42 -16.52
C GLU A 134 5.06 -31.58 -15.53
N LYS A 135 6.00 -31.51 -14.58
CA LYS A 135 6.17 -32.55 -13.55
C LYS A 135 4.93 -32.77 -12.67
N ILE A 136 4.22 -31.70 -12.30
CA ILE A 136 2.97 -31.82 -11.52
C ILE A 136 1.88 -32.46 -12.37
N LYS A 137 1.76 -32.09 -13.66
CA LYS A 137 0.79 -32.70 -14.59
C LYS A 137 0.99 -34.22 -14.69
N THR A 138 2.24 -34.68 -14.79
CA THR A 138 2.56 -36.11 -14.88
C THR A 138 2.22 -36.86 -13.58
N LEU A 139 2.50 -36.28 -12.41
CA LEU A 139 2.23 -36.92 -11.11
C LEU A 139 0.72 -37.12 -10.85
N CYS A 140 -0.12 -36.14 -11.21
CA CYS A 140 -1.56 -36.26 -11.07
C CYS A 140 -2.15 -37.33 -11.99
N GLN A 141 -1.59 -37.51 -13.19
CA GLN A 141 -2.01 -38.54 -14.15
C GLN A 141 -1.64 -39.97 -13.69
N THR A 142 -0.54 -40.12 -12.93
CA THR A 142 -0.14 -41.42 -12.38
C THR A 142 -0.91 -41.84 -11.13
N LEU A 143 -1.46 -40.88 -10.36
CA LEU A 143 -2.23 -41.15 -9.14
C LEU A 143 -3.73 -41.41 -9.41
N SER A 144 -4.18 -41.21 -10.65
CA SER A 144 -5.56 -41.43 -11.11
C SER A 144 -5.73 -42.70 -11.94
N ARG A 145 -4.73 -43.58 -11.93
CA ARG A 145 -4.76 -44.96 -12.43
C ARG A 145 -4.57 -45.91 -11.26
#